data_AF-A0A972Q692-F1
#
_entry.id   AF-A0A972Q692-F1
#
_cell.length_a   1.000
_cell.length_b   1.000
_cell.length_c   1.000
_cell.angle_alpha   90.00
_cell.angle_beta   90.00
_cell.angle_gamma   90.00
#
_symmetry.space_group_name_H-M   'P 1'
#
loop_
_entity.id
_entity.type
_entity.pdbx_description
1 polymer ?
#
loop_
_entity_poly.entity_id
_entity_poly.type
_entity_poly.pdbx_seq_one_letter_code
_entity_poly.pdbx_strand_id
1 'polypeptide(L)'
;MLKINREQLVMQAVVGEIAHPIFAPSPYRIDPQGQPLALPGVGSICYNVKIGDLVDGFKADHVEPGVSIANKDKGSGTRSPQFGLTFLACIGNQASVITGDAKGDKGVVTGKHGGIEHVIVHFPDETLDKLVIGDKIQIKAWGVGMEFADFPSVKVMNIDPDLWEKINLPVLSTGKIRFPVTHLVPAKIMGSGIGKDNAYIGDYDIQLFDEGVNQEYNLNTLRFGDFVAITDADNTYGRIWKEGAITIGVIVHSICTTAGHGPGATTILTSREGLVEPFITPDANLLKWLDLP
;
A
#
# COMPACT_ATOMS: atom_id res chain seq x y z
N MET A 1 -6.85 -20.79 12.84
CA MET A 1 -6.63 -19.35 12.64
C MET A 1 -5.30 -18.99 13.24
N LEU A 2 -4.47 -18.27 12.49
CA LEU A 2 -3.14 -17.85 12.93
C LEU A 2 -3.27 -16.90 14.12
N LYS A 3 -2.68 -17.22 15.28
CA LYS A 3 -2.80 -16.40 16.48
C LYS A 3 -1.91 -15.16 16.41
N ILE A 4 -2.49 -14.00 16.68
CA ILE A 4 -1.79 -12.72 16.80
C ILE A 4 -1.82 -12.21 18.24
N ASN A 5 -0.87 -11.35 18.61
CA ASN A 5 -0.79 -10.65 19.89
C ASN A 5 -1.80 -9.47 20.00
N ARG A 6 -3.04 -9.63 19.50
CA ARG A 6 -4.06 -8.58 19.36
C ARG A 6 -4.26 -7.71 20.59
N GLU A 7 -4.45 -8.33 21.76
CA GLU A 7 -4.73 -7.63 23.03
C GLU A 7 -3.56 -6.76 23.53
N GLN A 8 -2.36 -6.95 22.95
CA GLN A 8 -1.16 -6.16 23.28
C GLN A 8 -0.96 -4.98 22.32
N LEU A 9 -1.73 -4.92 21.22
CA LEU A 9 -1.60 -3.87 20.22
C LEU A 9 -2.25 -2.58 20.69
N VAL A 10 -1.50 -1.49 20.58
CA VAL A 10 -1.96 -0.16 20.98
C VAL A 10 -2.64 0.53 19.79
N MET A 11 -3.86 1.00 19.98
CA MET A 11 -4.55 1.88 19.04
C MET A 11 -4.31 3.34 19.42
N GLN A 12 -3.84 4.16 18.48
CA GLN A 12 -3.54 5.59 18.70
C GLN A 12 -4.16 6.46 17.62
N ALA A 13 -4.39 7.73 17.95
CA ALA A 13 -4.83 8.71 16.96
C ALA A 13 -3.62 9.25 16.19
N VAL A 14 -3.68 9.19 14.87
CA VAL A 14 -2.83 9.99 13.98
C VAL A 14 -3.71 10.83 13.07
N VAL A 15 -3.20 12.00 12.67
CA VAL A 15 -3.95 12.93 11.84
C VAL A 15 -3.11 13.32 10.63
N GLY A 16 -3.76 13.43 9.48
CA GLY A 16 -3.23 14.09 8.30
C GLY A 16 -4.25 15.09 7.78
N GLU A 17 -3.87 15.86 6.78
CA GLU A 17 -4.76 16.68 5.97
C GLU A 17 -4.68 16.24 4.50
N ILE A 18 -5.77 16.42 3.77
CA ILE A 18 -5.81 16.11 2.34
C ILE A 18 -4.71 16.90 1.63
N ALA A 19 -3.82 16.18 0.95
CA ALA A 19 -2.62 16.72 0.34
C ALA A 19 -2.94 17.37 -1.01
N HIS A 20 -2.25 18.46 -1.34
CA HIS A 20 -2.27 18.99 -2.70
C HIS A 20 -1.59 18.00 -3.66
N PRO A 21 -1.96 17.98 -4.95
CA PRO A 21 -1.09 17.41 -5.97
C PRO A 21 0.22 18.22 -6.04
N ILE A 22 1.36 17.55 -6.21
CA ILE A 22 2.68 18.20 -6.19
C ILE A 22 3.43 17.94 -7.49
N PHE A 23 3.89 19.02 -8.13
CA PHE A 23 4.67 18.97 -9.36
C PHE A 23 5.93 19.84 -9.25
N ALA A 24 7.00 19.39 -9.91
CA ALA A 24 8.16 20.23 -10.19
C ALA A 24 7.78 21.30 -11.23
N PRO A 25 8.58 22.38 -11.41
CA PRO A 25 8.29 23.41 -12.42
C PRO A 25 8.16 22.87 -13.86
N SER A 26 8.82 21.76 -14.17
CA SER A 26 8.60 21.03 -15.42
C SER A 26 7.37 20.13 -15.32
N PRO A 27 6.42 20.20 -16.27
CA PRO A 27 5.25 19.32 -16.30
C PRO A 27 5.60 17.89 -16.75
N TYR A 28 6.83 17.65 -17.22
CA TYR A 28 7.21 16.39 -17.85
C TYR A 28 7.80 15.37 -16.86
N ARG A 29 7.36 14.12 -17.01
CA ARG A 29 8.05 12.90 -16.59
C ARG A 29 8.75 12.29 -17.81
N ILE A 30 9.87 11.60 -17.60
CA ILE A 30 10.65 11.02 -18.70
C ILE A 30 10.51 9.50 -18.65
N ASP A 31 10.05 8.91 -19.75
CA ASP A 31 9.90 7.46 -19.87
C ASP A 31 11.25 6.74 -20.10
N PRO A 32 11.32 5.39 -20.05
CA PRO A 32 12.57 4.67 -20.25
C PRO A 32 13.16 4.82 -21.66
N GLN A 33 12.37 5.31 -22.63
CA GLN A 33 12.81 5.63 -23.99
C GLN A 33 13.24 7.09 -24.13
N GLY A 34 13.23 7.87 -23.04
CA GLY A 34 13.61 9.27 -23.01
C GLY A 34 12.54 10.24 -23.51
N GLN A 35 11.28 9.79 -23.68
CA GLN A 35 10.19 10.65 -24.12
C GLN A 35 9.58 11.43 -22.94
N PRO A 36 9.35 12.75 -23.09
CA PRO A 36 8.67 13.54 -22.08
C PRO A 36 7.15 13.35 -22.15
N LEU A 37 6.52 13.06 -21.02
CA LEU A 37 5.08 12.85 -20.86
C LEU A 37 4.51 13.83 -19.82
N ALA A 38 3.41 14.48 -20.14
CA ALA A 38 2.67 15.35 -19.22
C ALA A 38 1.43 14.61 -18.72
N LEU A 39 1.48 14.14 -17.47
CA LEU A 39 0.48 13.25 -16.87
C LEU A 39 0.10 13.72 -15.46
N PRO A 40 -1.14 13.46 -14.99
CA PRO A 40 -1.50 13.53 -13.58
C PRO A 40 -0.63 12.57 -12.75
N GLY A 41 -0.46 12.88 -11.46
CA GLY A 41 0.31 12.03 -10.55
C GLY A 41 -0.14 12.11 -9.09
N VAL A 42 0.81 12.01 -8.17
CA VAL A 42 0.57 11.87 -6.71
C VAL A 42 -0.26 13.00 -6.08
N GLY A 43 -0.90 12.67 -4.94
CA GLY A 43 -1.65 13.59 -4.10
C GLY A 43 -3.09 13.84 -4.56
N SER A 44 -3.76 14.78 -3.90
CA SER A 44 -5.14 15.22 -4.20
C SER A 44 -6.26 14.26 -3.75
N ILE A 45 -7.48 14.63 -4.13
CA ILE A 45 -8.67 13.78 -4.22
C ILE A 45 -8.78 13.33 -5.68
N CYS A 46 -8.64 12.02 -5.92
CA CYS A 46 -8.85 11.38 -7.21
C CYS A 46 -10.28 10.86 -7.30
N TYR A 47 -11.14 11.60 -8.00
CA TYR A 47 -12.58 11.32 -8.05
C TYR A 47 -12.96 10.09 -8.89
N ASN A 48 -12.11 9.67 -9.83
CA ASN A 48 -12.41 8.62 -10.81
C ASN A 48 -11.40 7.47 -10.82
N VAL A 49 -10.60 7.33 -9.76
CA VAL A 49 -9.64 6.23 -9.59
C VAL A 49 -9.84 5.64 -8.20
N LYS A 50 -10.19 4.35 -8.15
CA LYS A 50 -10.62 3.67 -6.93
C LYS A 50 -9.93 2.31 -6.76
N ILE A 51 -10.08 1.74 -5.57
CA ILE A 51 -9.71 0.35 -5.32
C ILE A 51 -10.49 -0.56 -6.27
N GLY A 52 -9.82 -1.54 -6.88
CA GLY A 52 -10.39 -2.44 -7.88
C GLY A 52 -10.20 -2.00 -9.33
N ASP A 53 -9.90 -0.73 -9.60
CA ASP A 53 -9.56 -0.28 -10.95
C ASP A 53 -8.22 -0.87 -11.41
N LEU A 54 -8.02 -0.99 -12.73
CA LEU A 54 -6.74 -1.38 -13.30
C LEU A 54 -5.69 -0.30 -13.04
N VAL A 55 -4.50 -0.70 -12.60
CA VAL A 55 -3.40 0.26 -12.34
C VAL A 55 -2.86 0.92 -13.60
N ASP A 56 -3.03 0.27 -14.77
CA ASP A 56 -2.70 0.78 -16.12
C ASP A 56 -3.98 1.19 -16.90
N GLY A 57 -5.09 1.42 -16.19
CA GLY A 57 -6.34 1.85 -16.82
C GLY A 57 -6.35 3.31 -17.26
N PHE A 58 -5.33 4.10 -16.88
CA PHE A 58 -5.35 5.55 -16.93
C PHE A 58 -4.06 6.12 -17.51
N LYS A 59 -4.15 7.30 -18.13
CA LYS A 59 -2.99 8.11 -18.50
C LYS A 59 -2.48 8.84 -17.26
N ALA A 60 -1.59 8.18 -16.51
CA ALA A 60 -1.17 8.57 -15.16
C ALA A 60 0.31 8.25 -14.89
N ASP A 61 0.91 8.94 -13.91
CA ASP A 61 2.22 8.63 -13.33
C ASP A 61 2.13 8.71 -11.80
N HIS A 62 2.15 7.56 -11.10
CA HIS A 62 1.98 7.48 -9.64
C HIS A 62 0.64 8.02 -9.09
N VAL A 63 -0.46 7.90 -9.82
CA VAL A 63 -1.77 8.31 -9.29
C VAL A 63 -2.18 7.40 -8.12
N GLU A 64 -2.68 8.03 -7.06
CA GLU A 64 -3.13 7.39 -5.82
C GLU A 64 -4.67 7.33 -5.81
N PRO A 65 -5.31 6.17 -5.55
CA PRO A 65 -6.77 6.04 -5.61
C PRO A 65 -7.46 6.71 -4.41
N GLY A 66 -8.56 7.40 -4.64
CA GLY A 66 -9.32 8.07 -3.58
C GLY A 66 -8.62 9.32 -3.04
N VAL A 67 -8.27 9.34 -1.76
CA VAL A 67 -7.80 10.55 -1.07
C VAL A 67 -6.41 10.34 -0.49
N SER A 68 -5.48 11.20 -0.88
CA SER A 68 -4.13 11.22 -0.32
C SER A 68 -4.02 12.22 0.82
N ILE A 69 -3.48 11.79 1.95
CA ILE A 69 -3.27 12.64 3.12
C ILE A 69 -1.80 12.68 3.54
N ALA A 70 -1.40 13.84 4.05
CA ALA A 70 -0.07 14.10 4.59
C ALA A 70 -0.20 14.88 5.90
N ASN A 71 0.78 14.76 6.81
CA ASN A 71 0.86 15.63 7.98
C ASN A 71 1.94 16.70 7.76
N LYS A 72 1.51 17.96 7.71
CA LYS A 72 2.38 19.11 7.44
C LYS A 72 2.83 19.85 8.70
N ASP A 73 2.46 19.37 9.89
CA ASP A 73 2.87 19.98 11.14
C ASP A 73 4.39 19.90 11.32
N LYS A 74 4.96 20.96 11.91
CA LYS A 74 6.41 21.03 12.15
C LYS A 74 6.85 19.99 13.16
N GLY A 75 7.84 19.20 12.78
CA GLY A 75 8.53 18.27 13.66
C GLY A 75 9.50 18.91 14.65
N SER A 76 10.20 18.06 15.38
CA SER A 76 11.26 18.41 16.32
C SER A 76 12.53 17.64 15.98
N GLY A 77 13.52 18.32 15.39
CA GLY A 77 14.74 17.69 14.88
C GLY A 77 14.42 16.73 13.73
N THR A 78 14.89 15.49 13.83
CA THR A 78 14.61 14.42 12.85
C THR A 78 13.24 13.76 13.02
N ARG A 79 12.49 14.12 14.06
CA ARG A 79 11.17 13.55 14.36
C ARG A 79 10.10 14.41 13.71
N SER A 80 9.25 13.81 12.87
CA SER A 80 8.18 14.50 12.16
C SER A 80 6.83 13.82 12.41
N PRO A 81 5.74 14.58 12.63
CA PRO A 81 4.37 14.05 12.59
C PRO A 81 4.05 13.28 11.30
N GLN A 82 4.66 13.66 10.17
CA GLN A 82 4.55 12.93 8.90
C GLN A 82 5.02 11.47 9.02
N PHE A 83 6.15 11.24 9.68
CA PHE A 83 6.64 9.88 9.91
C PHE A 83 5.76 9.13 10.91
N GLY A 84 5.17 9.82 11.89
CA GLY A 84 4.17 9.21 12.77
C GLY A 84 2.93 8.74 11.99
N LEU A 85 2.42 9.57 11.07
CA LEU A 85 1.29 9.25 10.21
C LEU A 85 1.57 8.02 9.33
N THR A 86 2.67 8.01 8.57
CA THR A 86 2.99 6.92 7.64
C THR A 86 3.45 5.65 8.36
N PHE A 87 4.13 5.75 9.50
CA PHE A 87 4.53 4.58 10.27
C PHE A 87 3.31 3.88 10.91
N LEU A 88 2.44 4.64 11.58
CA LEU A 88 1.39 4.07 12.43
C LEU A 88 0.11 3.69 11.68
N ALA A 89 -0.26 4.39 10.61
CA ALA A 89 -1.43 4.02 9.82
C ALA A 89 -1.23 2.60 9.25
N CYS A 90 -2.27 1.77 9.19
CA CYS A 90 -2.24 0.45 8.60
C CYS A 90 -3.40 0.30 7.61
N ILE A 91 -3.20 -0.47 6.55
CA ILE A 91 -4.26 -0.82 5.60
C ILE A 91 -5.40 -1.51 6.35
N GLY A 92 -6.61 -1.01 6.17
CA GLY A 92 -7.80 -1.42 6.91
C GLY A 92 -8.16 -0.54 8.11
N ASN A 93 -7.28 0.36 8.56
CA ASN A 93 -7.62 1.25 9.68
C ASN A 93 -8.76 2.21 9.32
N GLN A 94 -9.64 2.46 10.29
CA GLN A 94 -10.72 3.43 10.15
C GLN A 94 -10.17 4.86 10.09
N ALA A 95 -10.59 5.59 9.05
CA ALA A 95 -10.38 7.02 8.90
C ALA A 95 -11.68 7.79 9.13
N SER A 96 -11.58 9.06 9.56
CA SER A 96 -12.73 9.93 9.76
C SER A 96 -12.38 11.36 9.40
N VAL A 97 -13.24 12.01 8.63
CA VAL A 97 -13.12 13.44 8.37
C VAL A 97 -13.50 14.20 9.64
N ILE A 98 -12.65 15.15 10.08
CA ILE A 98 -12.87 15.91 11.32
C ILE A 98 -13.06 17.42 11.11
N THR A 99 -12.93 17.90 9.87
CA THR A 99 -13.20 19.28 9.42
C THR A 99 -14.02 19.30 8.13
N GLY A 100 -14.39 20.49 7.65
CA GLY A 100 -15.08 20.64 6.36
C GLY A 100 -16.53 20.15 6.36
N ASP A 101 -17.12 20.14 5.17
CA ASP A 101 -18.53 19.79 4.95
C ASP A 101 -18.79 18.29 5.08
N ALA A 102 -17.74 17.47 4.90
CA ALA A 102 -17.77 16.02 5.09
C ALA A 102 -17.51 15.58 6.55
N LYS A 103 -17.43 16.50 7.51
CA LYS A 103 -17.08 16.16 8.90
C LYS A 103 -18.01 15.08 9.46
N GLY A 104 -17.41 14.00 9.94
CA GLY A 104 -18.11 12.84 10.49
C GLY A 104 -18.06 11.62 9.58
N ASP A 105 -17.96 11.84 8.26
CA ASP A 105 -17.93 10.79 7.24
C ASP A 105 -16.73 9.85 7.47
N LYS A 106 -16.94 8.57 7.16
CA LYS A 106 -16.00 7.48 7.46
C LYS A 106 -15.34 6.98 6.19
N GLY A 107 -14.08 6.61 6.33
CA GLY A 107 -13.28 5.99 5.29
C GLY A 107 -12.38 4.92 5.88
N VAL A 108 -11.53 4.37 5.02
CA VAL A 108 -10.58 3.33 5.39
C VAL A 108 -9.23 3.56 4.71
N VAL A 109 -8.14 3.32 5.43
CA VAL A 109 -6.80 3.36 4.85
C VAL A 109 -6.64 2.19 3.88
N THR A 110 -6.22 2.48 2.66
CA THR A 110 -6.04 1.48 1.59
C THR A 110 -4.57 1.30 1.19
N GLY A 111 -3.70 2.23 1.58
CA GLY A 111 -2.29 2.15 1.21
C GLY A 111 -1.43 3.25 1.80
N LYS A 112 -0.13 3.17 1.50
CA LYS A 112 0.88 4.19 1.81
C LYS A 112 1.83 4.31 0.63
N HIS A 113 2.25 5.54 0.33
CA HIS A 113 3.20 5.79 -0.75
C HIS A 113 4.45 6.48 -0.19
N GLY A 114 5.59 5.79 -0.25
CA GLY A 114 6.87 6.27 0.25
C GLY A 114 7.52 7.31 -0.67
N GLY A 115 8.42 8.13 -0.12
CA GLY A 115 9.07 9.21 -0.88
C GLY A 115 8.27 10.50 -0.83
N ILE A 116 7.00 10.48 -1.28
CA ILE A 116 6.05 11.60 -1.04
C ILE A 116 5.42 11.52 0.36
N GLU A 117 5.49 10.35 0.98
CA GLU A 117 5.02 10.06 2.34
C GLU A 117 3.51 10.26 2.51
N HIS A 118 2.71 9.81 1.55
CA HIS A 118 1.25 9.86 1.65
C HIS A 118 0.68 8.61 2.33
N VAL A 119 -0.41 8.80 3.07
CA VAL A 119 -1.36 7.73 3.41
C VAL A 119 -2.56 7.87 2.48
N ILE A 120 -3.02 6.75 1.93
CA ILE A 120 -4.10 6.71 0.95
C ILE A 120 -5.35 6.19 1.64
N VAL A 121 -6.45 6.92 1.49
CA VAL A 121 -7.71 6.66 2.17
C VAL A 121 -8.84 6.60 1.16
N HIS A 122 -9.63 5.54 1.23
CA HIS A 122 -10.88 5.45 0.50
C HIS A 122 -12.02 6.09 1.30
N PHE A 123 -12.87 6.85 0.62
CA PHE A 123 -14.17 7.30 1.09
C PHE A 123 -15.22 7.02 0.01
N PRO A 124 -16.51 6.84 0.38
CA PRO A 124 -17.61 6.78 -0.58
C PRO A 124 -17.70 8.03 -1.46
N ASP A 125 -18.26 7.89 -2.66
CA ASP A 125 -18.35 8.98 -3.65
C ASP A 125 -19.07 10.22 -3.12
N GLU A 126 -20.16 10.02 -2.39
CA GLU A 126 -20.91 11.10 -1.75
C GLU A 126 -20.08 11.91 -0.74
N THR A 127 -19.05 11.29 -0.16
CA THR A 127 -18.09 11.96 0.71
C THR A 127 -17.06 12.71 -0.13
N LEU A 128 -16.55 12.12 -1.22
CA LEU A 128 -15.56 12.75 -2.10
C LEU A 128 -16.03 14.10 -2.62
N ASP A 129 -17.30 14.23 -2.98
CA ASP A 129 -17.91 15.48 -3.47
C ASP A 129 -17.95 16.61 -2.43
N LYS A 130 -17.83 16.29 -1.14
CA LYS A 130 -17.83 17.25 -0.02
C LYS A 130 -16.42 17.59 0.47
N LEU A 131 -15.43 16.76 0.14
CA LEU A 131 -14.07 16.93 0.61
C LEU A 131 -13.37 18.08 -0.12
N VAL A 132 -12.55 18.82 0.61
CA VAL A 132 -11.64 19.80 0.01
C VAL A 132 -10.20 19.57 0.42
N ILE A 133 -9.25 20.03 -0.39
CA ILE A 133 -7.83 19.99 -0.02
C ILE A 133 -7.62 20.72 1.31
N GLY A 134 -6.84 20.11 2.20
CA GLY A 134 -6.59 20.62 3.56
C GLY A 134 -7.59 20.13 4.62
N ASP A 135 -8.67 19.44 4.25
CA ASP A 135 -9.53 18.80 5.25
C ASP A 135 -8.74 17.78 6.08
N LYS A 136 -8.98 17.80 7.39
CA LYS A 136 -8.27 16.95 8.34
C LYS A 136 -8.94 15.59 8.44
N ILE A 137 -8.14 14.56 8.33
CA ILE A 137 -8.54 13.17 8.45
C ILE A 137 -7.83 12.57 9.67
N GLN A 138 -8.62 12.09 10.65
CA GLN A 138 -8.11 11.37 11.79
C GLN A 138 -8.22 9.86 11.54
N ILE A 139 -7.10 9.15 11.71
CA ILE A 139 -7.03 7.70 11.63
C ILE A 139 -6.90 7.13 13.04
N LYS A 140 -7.70 6.10 13.34
CA LYS A 140 -7.45 5.22 14.48
C LYS A 140 -6.39 4.20 14.08
N ALA A 141 -5.12 4.58 14.22
CA ALA A 141 -3.99 3.78 13.81
C ALA A 141 -3.84 2.55 14.71
N TRP A 142 -3.81 1.37 14.11
CA TRP A 142 -3.73 0.09 14.82
C TRP A 142 -3.15 -1.04 13.96
N GLY A 143 -2.21 -1.82 14.50
CA GLY A 143 -1.61 -2.97 13.81
C GLY A 143 -0.08 -3.01 13.84
N VAL A 144 0.59 -1.87 14.07
CA VAL A 144 2.05 -1.86 14.30
C VAL A 144 2.38 -2.63 15.59
N GLY A 145 3.37 -3.52 15.50
CA GLY A 145 3.76 -4.43 16.59
C GLY A 145 3.04 -5.77 16.57
N MET A 146 2.25 -6.06 15.53
CA MET A 146 1.62 -7.37 15.34
C MET A 146 2.66 -8.47 15.13
N GLU A 147 2.48 -9.58 15.82
CA GLU A 147 3.35 -10.75 15.78
C GLU A 147 2.54 -12.03 15.80
N PHE A 148 3.08 -13.09 15.20
CA PHE A 148 2.51 -14.44 15.27
C PHE A 148 3.20 -15.26 16.35
N ALA A 149 2.42 -15.73 17.33
CA ALA A 149 2.95 -16.54 18.42
C ALA A 149 3.62 -17.84 17.92
N ASP A 150 3.00 -18.47 16.92
CA ASP A 150 3.43 -19.76 16.38
C ASP A 150 4.40 -19.62 15.19
N PHE A 151 4.63 -18.41 14.67
CA PHE A 151 5.46 -18.12 13.49
C PHE A 151 6.37 -16.89 13.70
N PRO A 152 7.28 -16.90 14.68
CA PRO A 152 8.06 -15.72 15.07
C PRO A 152 9.01 -15.18 13.98
N SER A 153 9.41 -16.03 13.01
CA SER A 153 10.24 -15.65 11.86
C SER A 153 9.44 -15.02 10.71
N VAL A 154 8.12 -15.15 10.70
CA VAL A 154 7.24 -14.45 9.75
C VAL A 154 6.86 -13.09 10.35
N LYS A 155 7.12 -12.02 9.61
CA LYS A 155 6.77 -10.65 10.05
C LYS A 155 5.52 -10.18 9.35
N VAL A 156 4.59 -9.65 10.14
CA VAL A 156 3.38 -8.94 9.69
C VAL A 156 3.53 -7.47 10.04
N MET A 157 3.04 -6.60 9.17
CA MET A 157 3.16 -5.15 9.30
C MET A 157 2.09 -4.44 8.48
N ASN A 158 1.90 -3.14 8.70
CA ASN A 158 1.06 -2.25 7.87
C ASN A 158 -0.39 -2.72 7.62
N ILE A 159 -0.93 -3.64 8.42
CA ILE A 159 -2.28 -4.19 8.26
C ILE A 159 -3.05 -4.13 9.58
N ASP A 160 -4.31 -3.74 9.49
CA ASP A 160 -5.26 -3.74 10.58
C ASP A 160 -5.54 -5.19 11.04
N PRO A 161 -5.50 -5.50 12.34
CA PRO A 161 -5.76 -6.85 12.83
C PRO A 161 -7.19 -7.36 12.55
N ASP A 162 -8.19 -6.50 12.40
CA ASP A 162 -9.54 -6.90 11.98
C ASP A 162 -9.55 -7.32 10.51
N LEU A 163 -8.83 -6.58 9.66
CA LEU A 163 -8.66 -6.99 8.26
C LEU A 163 -7.89 -8.31 8.18
N TRP A 164 -6.82 -8.46 8.96
CA TRP A 164 -6.06 -9.71 9.03
C TRP A 164 -6.93 -10.92 9.41
N GLU A 165 -7.75 -10.79 10.47
CA GLU A 165 -8.65 -11.84 10.92
C GLU A 165 -9.73 -12.18 9.89
N LYS A 166 -10.26 -11.18 9.17
CA LYS A 166 -11.22 -11.38 8.06
C LYS A 166 -10.62 -12.16 6.88
N ILE A 167 -9.34 -11.97 6.57
CA ILE A 167 -8.65 -12.75 5.53
C ILE A 167 -8.59 -14.23 5.93
N ASN A 168 -8.48 -14.52 7.24
CA ASN A 168 -8.59 -15.85 7.84
C ASN A 168 -7.67 -16.90 7.17
N LEU A 169 -6.37 -16.75 7.38
CA LEU A 169 -5.37 -17.60 6.75
C LEU A 169 -5.24 -18.98 7.42
N PRO A 170 -5.31 -20.08 6.65
CA PRO A 170 -5.03 -21.42 7.17
C PRO A 170 -3.53 -21.71 7.22
N VAL A 171 -3.14 -22.52 8.22
CA VAL A 171 -1.83 -23.18 8.26
C VAL A 171 -1.99 -24.56 7.65
N LEU A 172 -1.14 -24.89 6.68
CA LEU A 172 -1.16 -26.16 5.97
C LEU A 172 -0.49 -27.28 6.79
N SER A 173 -0.73 -28.53 6.41
CA SER A 173 -0.03 -29.69 6.97
C SER A 173 1.48 -29.65 6.74
N THR A 174 1.94 -28.89 5.75
CA THR A 174 3.36 -28.61 5.47
C THR A 174 3.99 -27.63 6.48
N GLY A 175 3.19 -27.05 7.38
CA GLY A 175 3.64 -26.03 8.32
C GLY A 175 3.77 -24.63 7.70
N LYS A 176 3.25 -24.40 6.50
CA LYS A 176 3.24 -23.08 5.84
C LYS A 176 1.91 -22.34 6.03
N ILE A 177 1.96 -21.01 6.06
CA ILE A 177 0.80 -20.14 6.03
C ILE A 177 0.36 -20.00 4.57
N ARG A 178 -0.87 -20.39 4.24
CA ARG A 178 -1.38 -20.26 2.87
C ARG A 178 -2.06 -18.90 2.67
N PHE A 179 -1.58 -18.10 1.72
CA PHE A 179 -2.04 -16.72 1.51
C PHE A 179 -2.65 -16.49 0.11
N PRO A 180 -3.88 -15.94 -0.02
CA PRO A 180 -4.50 -15.64 -1.31
C PRO A 180 -3.83 -14.44 -1.98
N VAL A 181 -3.42 -14.58 -3.25
CA VAL A 181 -2.88 -13.47 -4.06
C VAL A 181 -3.47 -13.48 -5.46
N THR A 182 -3.50 -12.35 -6.15
CA THR A 182 -3.90 -12.29 -7.57
C THR A 182 -2.72 -12.62 -8.49
N HIS A 183 -1.50 -12.24 -8.09
CA HIS A 183 -0.30 -12.38 -8.92
C HIS A 183 0.91 -12.83 -8.10
N LEU A 184 1.82 -13.53 -8.79
CA LEU A 184 3.21 -13.65 -8.37
C LEU A 184 4.01 -12.56 -9.07
N VAL A 185 4.98 -11.98 -8.38
CA VAL A 185 5.83 -10.88 -8.88
C VAL A 185 7.29 -11.27 -8.64
N PRO A 186 8.11 -11.47 -9.67
CA PRO A 186 9.49 -11.87 -9.43
C PRO A 186 10.32 -10.68 -8.91
N ALA A 187 11.14 -10.89 -7.88
CA ALA A 187 11.92 -9.79 -7.29
C ALA A 187 12.83 -9.03 -8.29
N LYS A 188 13.19 -9.65 -9.43
CA LYS A 188 14.00 -9.02 -10.50
C LYS A 188 13.37 -7.77 -11.12
N ILE A 189 12.05 -7.59 -11.01
CA ILE A 189 11.34 -6.40 -11.51
C ILE A 189 10.95 -5.43 -10.41
N MET A 190 11.32 -5.68 -9.15
CA MET A 190 11.14 -4.69 -8.10
C MET A 190 12.16 -3.55 -8.27
N GLY A 191 11.73 -2.31 -8.03
CA GLY A 191 12.51 -1.11 -8.33
C GLY A 191 12.57 -0.11 -7.19
N SER A 192 12.06 1.10 -7.45
CA SER A 192 12.05 2.22 -6.51
C SER A 192 11.52 1.80 -5.14
N GLY A 193 12.15 2.28 -4.06
CA GLY A 193 11.87 1.85 -2.69
C GLY A 193 12.81 0.75 -2.15
N ILE A 194 13.57 0.05 -3.01
CA ILE A 194 14.72 -0.78 -2.58
C ILE A 194 15.79 0.12 -1.94
N GLY A 195 16.44 -0.38 -0.89
CA GLY A 195 17.50 0.35 -0.17
C GLY A 195 17.00 1.26 0.95
N LYS A 196 15.68 1.38 1.14
CA LYS A 196 15.11 1.91 2.39
C LYS A 196 15.46 0.98 3.55
N ASP A 197 15.76 1.58 4.69
CA ASP A 197 16.17 0.88 5.92
C ASP A 197 14.99 0.24 6.69
N ASN A 198 13.78 0.40 6.17
CA ASN A 198 12.55 -0.12 6.75
C ASN A 198 11.53 -0.51 5.65
N ALA A 199 10.54 -1.31 6.02
CA ALA A 199 9.38 -1.69 5.19
C ALA A 199 8.03 -1.21 5.77
N TYR A 200 8.04 -0.35 6.79
CA TYR A 200 6.85 0.16 7.46
C TYR A 200 6.35 1.48 6.88
N ILE A 201 7.28 2.28 6.35
CA ILE A 201 7.04 3.63 5.87
C ILE A 201 7.02 3.57 4.34
N GLY A 202 5.81 3.48 3.80
CA GLY A 202 5.54 3.43 2.36
C GLY A 202 5.69 2.05 1.72
N ASP A 203 5.88 2.08 0.41
CA ASP A 203 5.84 0.97 -0.53
C ASP A 203 7.13 0.88 -1.36
N TYR A 204 7.09 0.03 -2.38
CA TYR A 204 8.14 -0.12 -3.39
C TYR A 204 7.55 -0.67 -4.69
N ASP A 205 8.18 -0.35 -5.80
CA ASP A 205 7.55 -0.36 -7.11
C ASP A 205 7.79 -1.65 -7.88
N ILE A 206 6.75 -2.11 -8.59
CA ILE A 206 6.82 -3.21 -9.56
C ILE A 206 7.02 -2.61 -10.96
N GLN A 207 8.19 -2.79 -11.55
CA GLN A 207 8.49 -2.26 -12.88
C GLN A 207 7.79 -3.08 -13.97
N LEU A 208 6.92 -2.42 -14.76
CA LEU A 208 6.15 -3.06 -15.83
C LEU A 208 6.70 -2.78 -17.25
N PHE A 209 8.00 -2.49 -17.38
CA PHE A 209 8.60 -2.10 -18.66
C PHE A 209 9.01 -3.27 -19.57
N ASP A 210 8.98 -4.52 -19.07
CA ASP A 210 9.27 -5.73 -19.84
C ASP A 210 7.97 -6.48 -20.15
N GLU A 211 7.48 -6.36 -21.39
CA GLU A 211 6.24 -7.02 -21.82
C GLU A 211 6.27 -8.54 -21.67
N GLY A 212 7.44 -9.17 -21.85
CA GLY A 212 7.58 -10.63 -21.72
C GLY A 212 7.32 -11.08 -20.29
N VAL A 213 7.91 -10.37 -19.32
CA VAL A 213 7.67 -10.61 -17.89
C VAL A 213 6.21 -10.29 -17.53
N ASN A 214 5.67 -9.18 -18.03
CA ASN A 214 4.27 -8.82 -17.74
C ASN A 214 3.28 -9.90 -18.22
N GLN A 215 3.53 -10.50 -19.39
CA GLN A 215 2.71 -11.58 -19.92
C GLN A 215 2.89 -12.88 -19.12
N GLU A 216 4.14 -13.26 -18.80
CA GLU A 216 4.45 -14.47 -18.02
C GLU A 216 3.75 -14.46 -16.64
N TYR A 217 3.73 -13.31 -15.98
CA TYR A 217 3.16 -13.14 -14.64
C TYR A 217 1.77 -12.47 -14.62
N ASN A 218 1.16 -12.25 -15.78
CA ASN A 218 -0.17 -11.64 -15.95
C ASN A 218 -0.32 -10.22 -15.32
N LEU A 219 0.78 -9.46 -15.24
CA LEU A 219 0.86 -8.19 -14.49
C LEU A 219 0.04 -7.05 -15.11
N ASN A 220 -0.30 -7.13 -16.40
CA ASN A 220 -1.17 -6.15 -17.07
C ASN A 220 -2.61 -6.15 -16.53
N THR A 221 -2.96 -7.10 -15.65
CA THR A 221 -4.28 -7.17 -15.01
C THR A 221 -4.26 -6.76 -13.53
N LEU A 222 -3.13 -6.22 -13.05
CA LEU A 222 -3.02 -5.69 -11.69
C LEU A 222 -4.06 -4.60 -11.42
N ARG A 223 -4.67 -4.66 -10.24
CA ARG A 223 -5.64 -3.68 -9.77
C ARG A 223 -5.22 -3.06 -8.46
N PHE A 224 -5.68 -1.84 -8.21
CA PHE A 224 -5.53 -1.22 -6.89
C PHE A 224 -6.18 -2.11 -5.82
N GLY A 225 -5.48 -2.32 -4.71
CA GLY A 225 -5.91 -3.18 -3.61
C GLY A 225 -5.66 -4.68 -3.82
N ASP A 226 -5.07 -5.10 -4.93
CA ASP A 226 -4.68 -6.49 -5.13
C ASP A 226 -3.63 -6.91 -4.11
N PHE A 227 -3.78 -8.11 -3.56
CA PHE A 227 -2.74 -8.78 -2.80
C PHE A 227 -1.83 -9.52 -3.79
N VAL A 228 -0.53 -9.26 -3.74
CA VAL A 228 0.47 -9.90 -4.60
C VAL A 228 1.55 -10.57 -3.78
N ALA A 229 2.13 -11.66 -4.29
CA ALA A 229 3.29 -12.31 -3.68
C ALA A 229 4.55 -12.01 -4.48
N ILE A 230 5.49 -11.33 -3.85
CA ILE A 230 6.78 -10.98 -4.41
C ILE A 230 7.75 -12.11 -4.06
N THR A 231 8.18 -12.86 -5.07
CA THR A 231 9.05 -14.03 -4.89
C THR A 231 10.51 -13.60 -4.76
N ASP A 232 11.26 -14.30 -3.91
CA ASP A 232 12.66 -14.02 -3.61
C ASP A 232 12.91 -12.63 -3.01
N ALA A 233 11.94 -12.13 -2.22
CA ALA A 233 12.01 -10.84 -1.55
C ALA A 233 11.85 -10.99 -0.03
N ASP A 234 12.80 -10.43 0.73
CA ASP A 234 12.75 -10.33 2.18
C ASP A 234 12.63 -8.86 2.59
N ASN A 235 11.50 -8.53 3.25
CA ASN A 235 11.19 -7.20 3.76
C ASN A 235 11.17 -7.16 5.29
N THR A 236 11.89 -8.07 5.97
CA THR A 236 11.86 -8.19 7.44
C THR A 236 12.32 -6.89 8.14
N TYR A 237 13.29 -6.19 7.56
CA TYR A 237 13.80 -4.92 8.07
C TYR A 237 13.78 -3.88 6.94
N GLY A 238 14.84 -3.82 6.13
CA GLY A 238 14.83 -3.20 4.81
C GLY A 238 14.48 -4.23 3.73
N ARG A 239 14.38 -3.76 2.48
CA ARG A 239 13.98 -4.59 1.33
C ARG A 239 15.21 -5.15 0.63
N ILE A 240 15.32 -6.47 0.52
CA ILE A 240 16.41 -7.15 -0.18
C ILE A 240 15.91 -8.29 -1.07
N TRP A 241 16.69 -8.60 -2.11
CA TRP A 241 16.57 -9.88 -2.80
C TRP A 241 17.13 -10.99 -1.89
N LYS A 242 16.35 -12.06 -1.73
CA LYS A 242 16.76 -13.25 -1.01
C LYS A 242 16.03 -14.46 -1.57
N GLU A 243 16.77 -15.34 -2.23
CA GLU A 243 16.23 -16.59 -2.77
C GLU A 243 15.42 -17.37 -1.72
N GLY A 244 14.22 -17.80 -2.11
CA GLY A 244 13.28 -18.56 -1.30
C GLY A 244 12.47 -17.73 -0.29
N ALA A 245 12.79 -16.45 -0.10
CA ALA A 245 11.95 -15.55 0.70
C ALA A 245 10.67 -15.19 -0.05
N ILE A 246 9.58 -14.95 0.68
CA ILE A 246 8.29 -14.54 0.11
C ILE A 246 7.79 -13.32 0.87
N THR A 247 7.42 -12.28 0.13
CA THR A 247 6.76 -11.08 0.66
C THR A 247 5.37 -10.96 0.07
N ILE A 248 4.37 -10.61 0.89
CA ILE A 248 3.03 -10.21 0.43
C ILE A 248 2.91 -8.70 0.51
N GLY A 249 2.46 -8.09 -0.58
CA GLY A 249 2.15 -6.68 -0.65
C GLY A 249 0.71 -6.42 -1.12
N VAL A 250 0.23 -5.21 -0.87
CA VAL A 250 -1.02 -4.68 -1.43
C VAL A 250 -0.67 -3.61 -2.45
N ILE A 251 -1.29 -3.62 -3.62
CA ILE A 251 -1.08 -2.62 -4.68
C ILE A 251 -1.76 -1.30 -4.31
N VAL A 252 -1.02 -0.19 -4.27
CA VAL A 252 -1.49 1.07 -3.67
C VAL A 252 -1.48 2.29 -4.59
N HIS A 253 -0.69 2.31 -5.67
CA HIS A 253 -0.72 3.38 -6.67
C HIS A 253 -0.59 2.85 -8.10
N SER A 254 -0.88 3.72 -9.08
CA SER A 254 -0.95 3.38 -10.50
C SER A 254 0.40 3.00 -11.07
N ILE A 255 0.42 2.65 -12.36
CA ILE A 255 1.66 2.63 -13.14
C ILE A 255 2.43 3.94 -13.04
N CYS A 256 3.71 3.84 -13.36
CA CYS A 256 4.64 4.95 -13.43
C CYS A 256 5.36 4.88 -14.76
N THR A 257 5.58 6.05 -15.36
CA THR A 257 6.28 6.15 -16.64
C THR A 257 7.79 6.27 -16.43
N THR A 258 8.24 6.65 -15.24
CA THR A 258 9.67 6.85 -14.96
C THR A 258 10.43 5.53 -14.82
N ALA A 259 11.60 5.41 -15.46
CA ALA A 259 12.45 4.23 -15.33
C ALA A 259 12.77 3.89 -13.86
N GLY A 260 12.69 2.61 -13.50
CA GLY A 260 12.86 2.15 -12.11
C GLY A 260 11.58 2.19 -11.26
N HIS A 261 10.49 2.77 -11.76
CA HIS A 261 9.21 2.87 -11.06
C HIS A 261 8.11 2.02 -11.71
N GLY A 262 6.95 1.93 -11.06
CA GLY A 262 5.74 1.24 -11.51
C GLY A 262 4.73 1.10 -10.37
N PRO A 263 3.67 0.28 -10.47
CA PRO A 263 2.69 0.16 -9.38
C PRO A 263 3.33 -0.19 -8.05
N GLY A 264 3.02 0.60 -7.02
CA GLY A 264 3.60 0.45 -5.70
C GLY A 264 2.92 -0.65 -4.89
N ALA A 265 3.72 -1.42 -4.14
CA ALA A 265 3.26 -2.47 -3.25
C ALA A 265 3.62 -2.17 -1.78
N THR A 266 2.62 -1.86 -0.94
CA THR A 266 2.82 -1.76 0.51
C THR A 266 2.96 -3.16 1.10
N THR A 267 4.07 -3.46 1.76
CA THR A 267 4.32 -4.76 2.40
C THR A 267 3.40 -4.98 3.58
N ILE A 268 2.75 -6.15 3.67
CA ILE A 268 1.92 -6.52 4.82
C ILE A 268 2.41 -7.79 5.55
N LEU A 269 3.16 -8.64 4.86
CA LEU A 269 3.66 -9.91 5.38
C LEU A 269 4.97 -10.24 4.69
N THR A 270 5.94 -10.79 5.41
CA THR A 270 7.18 -11.30 4.81
C THR A 270 7.67 -12.52 5.58
N SER A 271 8.19 -13.50 4.84
CA SER A 271 8.86 -14.66 5.39
C SER A 271 10.20 -14.83 4.69
N ARG A 272 11.26 -14.50 5.44
CA ARG A 272 12.65 -14.74 5.05
C ARG A 272 12.96 -16.21 4.77
N GLU A 273 12.20 -17.13 5.38
CA GLU A 273 12.40 -18.58 5.34
C GLU A 273 11.43 -19.29 4.38
N GLY A 274 10.59 -18.56 3.65
CA GLY A 274 9.64 -19.15 2.70
C GLY A 274 8.49 -19.92 3.36
N LEU A 275 8.09 -19.52 4.57
CA LEU A 275 6.98 -20.14 5.33
C LEU A 275 5.59 -19.66 4.89
N VAL A 276 5.51 -18.80 3.88
CA VAL A 276 4.27 -18.37 3.26
C VAL A 276 4.14 -19.04 1.90
N GLU A 277 3.02 -19.74 1.69
CA GLU A 277 2.68 -20.37 0.42
C GLU A 277 1.57 -19.56 -0.26
N PRO A 278 1.90 -18.74 -1.27
CA PRO A 278 0.89 -18.00 -2.01
C PRO A 278 0.04 -18.96 -2.86
N PHE A 279 -1.25 -18.66 -2.99
CA PHE A 279 -2.10 -19.32 -3.99
C PHE A 279 -2.87 -18.28 -4.78
N ILE A 280 -2.92 -18.49 -6.10
CA ILE A 280 -3.52 -17.54 -7.02
C ILE A 280 -5.05 -17.65 -6.98
N THR A 281 -5.73 -16.52 -6.79
CA THR A 281 -7.18 -16.39 -6.88
C THR A 281 -7.56 -14.97 -7.30
N PRO A 282 -8.51 -14.78 -8.23
CA PRO A 282 -8.89 -13.45 -8.71
C PRO A 282 -9.55 -12.58 -7.64
N ASP A 283 -10.08 -13.17 -6.57
CA ASP A 283 -10.77 -12.41 -5.52
C ASP A 283 -9.81 -11.86 -4.45
N ALA A 284 -8.49 -12.04 -4.59
CA ALA A 284 -7.51 -11.59 -3.60
C ALA A 284 -7.27 -10.07 -3.69
N ASN A 285 -8.32 -9.29 -3.45
CA ASN A 285 -8.30 -7.83 -3.45
C ASN A 285 -8.96 -7.29 -2.16
N LEU A 286 -8.54 -6.10 -1.70
CA LEU A 286 -9.13 -5.42 -0.54
C LEU A 286 -10.66 -5.37 -0.58
N LEU A 287 -11.29 -5.22 -1.75
CA LEU A 287 -12.75 -5.21 -1.92
C LEU A 287 -13.44 -6.45 -1.34
N LYS A 288 -12.74 -7.60 -1.24
CA LYS A 288 -13.31 -8.83 -0.68
C LYS A 288 -13.53 -8.76 0.83
N TRP A 289 -12.71 -8.00 1.55
CA TRP A 289 -12.66 -8.02 3.02
C TRP A 289 -12.94 -6.66 3.67
N LEU A 290 -12.84 -5.59 2.89
CA LEU A 290 -13.29 -4.26 3.25
C LEU A 290 -14.64 -4.01 2.60
N ASP A 291 -15.55 -3.39 3.36
CA ASP A 291 -16.86 -2.97 2.85
C ASP A 291 -16.68 -1.70 2.02
N LEU A 292 -16.17 -1.89 0.80
CA LEU A 292 -15.88 -0.86 -0.18
C LEU A 292 -16.81 -1.06 -1.39
N PRO A 293 -17.36 0.03 -1.97
CA PRO A 293 -18.23 -0.04 -3.14
C PRO A 293 -17.52 -0.53 -4.40
#